data_AF-A0A2J4G957-F1
#
_entry.id   AF-A0A2J4G957-F1
#
_cell.length_a   1.000
_cell.length_b   1.000
_cell.length_c   1.000
_cell.angle_alpha   90.00
_cell.angle_beta   90.00
_cell.angle_gamma   90.00
#
_symmetry.space_group_name_H-M   'P 1'
#
loop_
_entity.id
_entity.type
_entity.pdbx_description
1 polymer ?
#
loop_
_entity_poly.entity_id
_entity_poly.type
_entity_poly.pdbx_seq_one_letter_code
_entity_poly.pdbx_strand_id
1 'polypeptide(L)'
;MFGRDVKALARKIIVHRYDYFSGDRLNSEGRKVFEEMARMLVFEHPYYKKRVKEVRRRGDFESFIKLAELILGEAETKSLVSATLSSPYKERGASGA
;
A
#
# COMPACT_ATOMS: atom_id res chain seq x y z
N MET A 1 13.90 9.35 -9.47
CA MET A 1 13.72 9.20 -8.01
C MET A 1 12.29 9.57 -7.66
N PHE A 2 11.60 8.79 -6.83
CA PHE A 2 10.20 9.08 -6.43
C PHE A 2 10.13 10.10 -5.30
N GLY A 3 9.10 10.94 -5.33
CA GLY A 3 8.80 11.93 -4.30
C GLY A 3 8.55 11.32 -2.93
N ARG A 4 8.83 12.10 -1.88
CA ARG A 4 8.69 11.66 -0.48
C ARG A 4 7.26 11.26 -0.15
N ASP A 5 6.28 12.02 -0.65
CA ASP A 5 4.86 11.78 -0.36
C ASP A 5 4.35 10.51 -1.04
N VAL A 6 4.74 10.26 -2.30
CA VAL A 6 4.44 9.00 -3.01
C VAL A 6 4.93 7.81 -2.21
N LYS A 7 6.17 7.85 -1.72
CA LYS A 7 6.74 6.78 -0.89
C LYS A 7 6.00 6.66 0.45
N ALA A 8 5.68 7.77 1.11
CA ALA A 8 4.98 7.75 2.39
C ALA A 8 3.58 7.12 2.28
N LEU A 9 2.81 7.48 1.24
CA LEU A 9 1.49 6.90 0.99
C LEU A 9 1.59 5.42 0.63
N ALA A 10 2.58 5.01 -0.18
CA ALA A 10 2.81 3.60 -0.48
C ALA A 10 3.05 2.79 0.80
N ARG A 11 3.96 3.26 1.68
CA ARG A 11 4.23 2.61 2.97
C ARG A 11 2.99 2.56 3.85
N LYS A 12 2.25 3.67 3.94
CA LYS A 12 1.05 3.78 4.77
C LYS A 12 0.03 2.70 4.40
N ILE A 13 -0.23 2.51 3.11
CA ILE A 13 -1.17 1.49 2.62
C ILE A 13 -0.71 0.08 2.99
N ILE A 14 0.60 -0.22 2.91
CA ILE A 14 1.14 -1.54 3.28
C ILE A 14 1.03 -1.77 4.79
N VAL A 15 1.58 -0.85 5.59
CA VAL A 15 1.66 -0.98 7.06
C VAL A 15 0.27 -1.10 7.67
N HIS A 16 -0.69 -0.35 7.16
CA HIS A 16 -2.07 -0.36 7.61
C HIS A 16 -2.98 -1.17 6.68
N ARG A 17 -2.48 -2.32 6.18
CA ARG A 17 -3.20 -3.18 5.23
C ARG A 17 -4.64 -3.44 5.67
N TYR A 18 -4.87 -3.79 6.93
CA TYR A 18 -6.19 -4.14 7.45
C TYR A 18 -7.16 -2.95 7.51
N ASP A 19 -6.64 -1.71 7.53
CA ASP A 19 -7.46 -0.49 7.50
C ASP A 19 -7.82 -0.09 6.07
N TYR A 20 -6.97 -0.42 5.09
CA TYR A 20 -7.10 0.00 3.69
C TYR A 20 -7.59 -1.08 2.73
N PHE A 21 -7.54 -2.35 3.14
CA PHE A 21 -8.05 -3.48 2.40
C PHE A 21 -9.16 -4.19 3.18
N SER A 22 -10.28 -4.47 2.50
CA SER A 22 -11.29 -5.40 2.97
C SER A 22 -11.02 -6.76 2.32
N GLY A 23 -10.45 -7.68 3.10
CA GLY A 23 -9.90 -8.92 2.56
C GLY A 23 -8.69 -8.63 1.65
N ASP A 24 -8.81 -8.96 0.37
CA ASP A 24 -7.75 -8.72 -0.62
C ASP A 24 -7.92 -7.45 -1.45
N ARG A 25 -9.03 -6.70 -1.26
CA ARG A 25 -9.36 -5.55 -2.11
C ARG A 25 -9.31 -4.22 -1.36
N LEU A 26 -8.80 -3.19 -2.03
CA LEU A 26 -8.87 -1.80 -1.56
C LEU A 26 -10.31 -1.43 -1.23
N ASN A 27 -10.54 -1.01 0.01
CA ASN A 27 -11.81 -0.45 0.45
C ASN A 27 -11.93 1.03 0.02
N SER A 28 -12.99 1.71 0.45
CA SER A 28 -13.22 3.12 0.12
C SER A 28 -12.08 4.03 0.59
N GLU A 29 -11.57 3.83 1.80
CA GLU A 29 -10.48 4.63 2.36
C GLU A 29 -9.16 4.32 1.66
N GLY A 30 -8.87 3.04 1.41
CA GLY A 30 -7.70 2.60 0.67
C GLY A 30 -7.66 3.17 -0.74
N ARG A 31 -8.82 3.23 -1.42
CA ARG A 31 -8.92 3.87 -2.74
C ARG A 31 -8.64 5.36 -2.68
N LYS A 32 -9.11 6.09 -1.68
CA LYS A 32 -8.80 7.54 -1.54
C LYS A 32 -7.30 7.78 -1.44
N VAL A 33 -6.63 7.06 -0.53
CA VAL A 33 -5.19 7.17 -0.31
C VAL A 33 -4.41 6.74 -1.55
N PHE A 34 -4.82 5.65 -2.19
CA PHE A 34 -4.21 5.18 -3.44
C PHE A 34 -4.35 6.21 -4.57
N GLU A 35 -5.52 6.84 -4.74
CA GLU A 35 -5.76 7.82 -5.79
C GLU A 35 -4.93 9.09 -5.60
N GLU A 36 -4.69 9.49 -4.35
CA GLU A 36 -3.78 10.57 -4.02
C GLU A 36 -2.34 10.25 -4.43
N MET A 37 -1.83 9.08 -4.01
CA MET A 37 -0.52 8.58 -4.40
C MET A 37 -0.40 8.47 -5.92
N ALA A 38 -1.41 7.92 -6.59
CA ALA A 38 -1.45 7.71 -8.03
C ALA A 38 -1.37 9.02 -8.82
N ARG A 39 -2.03 10.07 -8.34
CA ARG A 39 -1.98 11.41 -8.97
C ARG A 39 -0.56 11.97 -8.95
N MET A 40 0.10 11.93 -7.79
CA MET A 40 1.47 12.39 -7.62
C MET A 40 2.44 11.53 -8.44
N LEU A 41 2.31 10.21 -8.38
CA LEU A 41 3.14 9.27 -9.12
C LEU A 41 3.06 9.49 -10.63
N VAL A 42 1.85 9.66 -11.20
CA VAL A 42 1.70 9.88 -12.64
C VAL A 42 2.21 11.26 -13.06
N PHE A 43 2.12 12.26 -12.18
CA PHE A 43 2.71 13.58 -12.44
C PHE A 43 4.24 13.52 -12.48
N GLU A 44 4.86 12.87 -11.49
CA GLU A 44 6.32 12.73 -11.40
C GLU A 44 6.88 11.76 -12.46
N HIS A 45 6.16 10.66 -12.71
CA HIS A 45 6.61 9.52 -13.52
C HIS A 45 5.48 9.01 -14.44
N PRO A 46 5.15 9.73 -15.52
CA PRO A 46 3.99 9.42 -16.37
C PRO A 46 4.00 8.02 -17.01
N TYR A 47 5.19 7.42 -17.17
CA TYR A 47 5.38 6.09 -17.73
C TYR A 47 4.76 4.97 -16.86
N TYR A 48 4.54 5.21 -15.55
CA TYR A 48 3.83 4.26 -14.69
C TYR A 48 2.31 4.31 -14.81
N LYS A 49 1.73 5.19 -15.66
CA LYS A 49 0.27 5.32 -15.84
C LYS A 49 -0.42 4.00 -16.18
N LYS A 50 0.22 3.12 -16.95
CA LYS A 50 -0.34 1.79 -17.26
C LYS A 50 -0.44 0.91 -15.99
N ARG A 51 0.59 0.90 -15.16
CA ARG A 51 0.60 0.14 -13.89
C ARG A 51 -0.42 0.69 -12.90
N VAL A 52 -0.52 2.02 -12.78
CA VAL A 52 -1.56 2.66 -11.94
C VAL A 52 -2.97 2.26 -12.39
N LYS A 53 -3.25 2.27 -13.70
CA LYS A 53 -4.54 1.80 -14.23
C LYS A 53 -4.82 0.33 -13.90
N GLU A 54 -3.80 -0.51 -13.93
CA GLU A 54 -3.92 -1.91 -13.55
C GLU A 54 -4.37 -2.04 -12.09
N VAL A 55 -3.69 -1.35 -11.17
CA VAL A 55 -4.06 -1.35 -9.73
C VAL A 55 -5.45 -0.76 -9.53
N ARG A 56 -5.84 0.32 -10.22
CA ARG A 56 -7.21 0.88 -10.16
C ARG A 56 -8.27 -0.16 -10.52
N ARG A 57 -8.03 -0.92 -11.58
CA ARG A 57 -8.96 -1.91 -12.14
C ARG A 57 -9.06 -3.14 -11.25
N ARG A 58 -7.90 -3.68 -10.83
CA ARG A 58 -7.83 -4.91 -10.02
C ARG A 58 -8.20 -4.63 -8.56
N GLY A 59 -7.60 -3.59 -8.02
CA GLY A 59 -7.75 -3.14 -6.64
C GLY A 59 -7.25 -4.15 -5.61
N ASP A 60 -6.49 -5.16 -6.03
CA ASP A 60 -6.03 -6.23 -5.15
C ASP A 60 -4.67 -5.92 -4.51
N PHE A 61 -4.37 -6.59 -3.41
CA PHE A 61 -3.12 -6.35 -2.66
C PHE A 61 -1.90 -6.70 -3.51
N GLU A 62 -1.96 -7.78 -4.29
CA GLU A 62 -0.86 -8.23 -5.15
C GLU A 62 -0.44 -7.18 -6.18
N SER A 63 -1.39 -6.60 -6.92
CA SER A 63 -1.13 -5.56 -7.92
C SER A 63 -0.59 -4.29 -7.26
N PHE A 64 -1.08 -3.96 -6.06
CA PHE A 64 -0.56 -2.85 -5.29
C PHE A 64 0.89 -3.07 -4.84
N ILE A 65 1.23 -4.27 -4.35
CA ILE A 65 2.61 -4.61 -3.96
C ILE A 65 3.57 -4.52 -5.14
N LYS A 66 3.20 -5.04 -6.31
CA LYS A 66 4.01 -4.90 -7.54
C LYS A 66 4.26 -3.43 -7.93
N LEU A 67 3.32 -2.54 -7.64
CA LEU A 67 3.52 -1.11 -7.82
C LEU A 67 4.42 -0.52 -6.73
N ALA A 68 4.25 -0.93 -5.49
CA ALA A 68 5.08 -0.47 -4.37
C ALA A 68 6.55 -0.89 -4.50
N GLU A 69 6.83 -2.08 -5.02
CA GLU A 69 8.19 -2.56 -5.32
C GLU A 69 8.91 -1.62 -6.30
N LEU A 70 8.19 -1.02 -7.26
CA LEU A 70 8.76 -0.04 -8.18
C LEU A 70 9.08 1.29 -7.47
N ILE A 71 8.26 1.69 -6.48
CA ILE A 71 8.35 2.98 -5.78
C ILE A 71 9.40 2.97 -4.66
N LEU A 72 9.39 1.91 -3.84
CA LEU A 72 10.18 1.75 -2.62
C LEU A 72 11.40 0.86 -2.84
N GLY A 73 11.36 -0.01 -3.84
CA GLY A 73 12.30 -1.12 -3.99
C GLY A 73 11.74 -2.40 -3.38
N GLU A 74 12.17 -3.52 -3.94
CA GLU A 74 11.69 -4.86 -3.59
C GLU A 74 12.00 -5.23 -2.13
N ALA A 75 13.24 -4.98 -1.67
CA ALA A 75 13.67 -5.32 -0.31
C ALA A 75 12.84 -4.59 0.76
N GLU A 76 12.65 -3.28 0.61
CA GLU A 76 11.84 -2.48 1.54
C GLU A 76 10.38 -2.95 1.54
N THR A 77 9.81 -3.14 0.34
CA THR A 77 8.40 -3.56 0.21
C THR A 77 8.16 -4.91 0.89
N LYS A 78 9.02 -5.90 0.65
CA LYS A 78 8.93 -7.23 1.28
C LYS A 78 9.08 -7.15 2.80
N SER A 79 9.97 -6.31 3.31
CA SER A 79 10.14 -6.08 4.75
C SER A 79 8.84 -5.55 5.38
N LEU A 80 8.20 -4.54 4.77
CA LEU A 80 6.94 -3.98 5.26
C LEU A 80 5.80 -5.01 5.23
N VAL A 81 5.68 -5.78 4.14
CA VAL A 81 4.67 -6.84 4.03
C VAL A 81 4.86 -7.89 5.12
N SER A 82 6.09 -8.36 5.32
CA SER A 82 6.41 -9.33 6.38
C SER A 82 6.00 -8.81 7.77
N ALA A 83 6.32 -7.55 8.07
CA ALA A 83 5.94 -6.90 9.34
C ALA A 83 4.42 -6.84 9.58
N THR A 84 3.62 -6.75 8.51
CA THR A 84 2.15 -6.74 8.62
C THR A 84 1.56 -8.13 8.86
N LEU A 85 2.25 -9.18 8.42
CA LEU A 85 1.86 -10.59 8.62
C LEU A 85 2.32 -11.11 9.97
N SER A 86 3.46 -10.63 10.46
CA SER A 86 4.00 -10.99 11.77
C SER A 86 3.38 -10.22 12.93
N SER A 87 2.49 -9.25 12.66
CA SER A 87 1.81 -8.48 13.70
C SER A 87 0.98 -9.44 14.58
N PRO A 88 1.41 -9.70 15.83
CA PRO A 88 0.75 -10.65 16.69
C PRO A 88 -0.55 -10.02 17.15
N TYR A 89 -1.67 -10.49 16.62
CA TYR A 89 -2.96 -10.25 17.28
C TYR A 89 -3.03 -11.12 18.54
N LYS A 90 -2.29 -10.70 19.59
CA LYS A 90 -2.40 -11.00 21.03
C LYS A 90 -1.39 -10.04 21.67
N GLU A 91 -1.72 -8.79 21.94
CA GLU A 91 -1.97 -8.34 23.32
C GLU A 91 -2.54 -6.91 23.29
N ARG A 92 -3.84 -6.76 23.06
CA ARG A 92 -4.65 -5.65 23.59
C ARG A 92 -6.03 -6.21 23.94
N GLY A 93 -6.06 -6.97 25.03
CA GLY A 93 -7.27 -7.63 25.52
C GLY A 93 -7.11 -8.42 26.83
N ALA A 94 -5.92 -8.47 27.42
CA ALA A 94 -5.67 -9.10 28.72
C ALA A 94 -5.00 -8.09 29.68
N SER A 95 -5.79 -7.12 30.13
CA SER A 95 -5.53 -6.31 31.33
C SER A 95 -6.88 -5.75 31.76
N GLY A 96 -7.65 -6.63 32.38
CA GLY A 96 -9.04 -6.42 32.73
C GLY A 96 -9.63 -7.70 33.31
N ALA A 97 -8.95 -8.26 34.31
CA ALA A 97 -9.46 -9.24 35.26
C ALA A 97 -8.66 -9.06 36.56
#